data_AF-A0AAV9UAR1-F1
#
_entry.id   AF-A0AAV9UAR1-F1
#
_cell.length_a   1.000
_cell.length_b   1.000
_cell.length_c   1.000
_cell.angle_alpha   90.00
_cell.angle_beta   90.00
_cell.angle_gamma   90.00
#
_symmetry.space_group_name_H-M   'P 1'
#
loop_
_entity.id
_entity.type
_entity.pdbx_description
1 polymer ?
#
loop_
_entity_poly.entity_id
_entity_poly.type
_entity_poly.pdbx_seq_one_letter_code
_entity_poly.pdbx_strand_id
1 'polypeptide(L)' 'MCRYEKLHFPTCGHFYNRIVKYCHFARNDPFHQCFGVQTQDRERVVETGARCPSCGGPKVNGPSDD' A
#
# COMPACT_ATOMS: atom_id res chain seq x y z
N MET A 1 3.55 13.55 -11.67
CA MET A 1 2.76 12.77 -10.69
C MET A 1 3.58 11.62 -10.15
N CYS A 2 3.35 11.26 -8.88
CA CYS A 2 3.87 10.02 -8.33
C CYS A 2 3.10 8.83 -8.92
N ARG A 3 3.77 7.69 -9.03
CA ARG A 3 3.15 6.45 -9.49
C ARG A 3 3.13 5.43 -8.37
N TYR A 4 2.05 4.67 -8.31
CA TYR A 4 1.76 3.75 -7.23
C TYR A 4 1.58 2.32 -7.76
N GLU A 5 2.02 1.34 -7.00
CA GLU A 5 1.57 -0.05 -7.13
C GLU A 5 0.58 -0.38 -6.02
N LYS A 6 -0.48 -1.12 -6.36
CA LYS A 6 -1.44 -1.61 -5.37
C LYS A 6 -1.11 -3.04 -4.99
N LEU A 7 -0.90 -3.25 -3.71
CA LEU A 7 -0.55 -4.54 -3.12
C LEU A 7 -1.78 -5.14 -2.46
N HIS A 8 -2.21 -6.32 -2.89
CA HIS A 8 -3.32 -7.05 -2.29
C HIS A 8 -2.79 -8.10 -1.31
N PHE A 9 -3.29 -8.07 -0.07
CA PHE A 9 -2.92 -9.01 0.98
C PHE A 9 -4.04 -10.03 1.19
N PRO A 10 -4.00 -11.19 0.52
CA PRO A 10 -5.12 -12.14 0.50
C PRO A 10 -5.43 -12.73 1.88
N THR A 11 -4.42 -12.78 2.77
CA THR A 11 -4.55 -13.27 4.16
C THR A 11 -5.40 -12.38 5.06
N CYS A 12 -5.66 -11.12 4.66
CA CYS A 12 -6.43 -10.17 5.47
C CYS A 12 -7.47 -9.37 4.69
N GLY A 13 -7.48 -9.47 3.35
CA GLY A 13 -8.38 -8.74 2.46
C GLY A 13 -8.02 -7.25 2.27
N HIS A 14 -6.97 -6.75 2.93
CA HIS A 14 -6.55 -5.35 2.78
C HIS A 14 -5.72 -5.14 1.50
N PHE A 15 -5.68 -3.88 1.06
CA PHE A 15 -4.75 -3.42 0.03
C PHE A 15 -3.90 -2.26 0.55
N TYR A 16 -2.73 -2.06 -0.05
CA TYR A 16 -1.83 -0.96 0.25
C TYR A 16 -1.27 -0.34 -1.02
N ASN A 17 -1.28 0.99 -1.11
CA ASN A 17 -0.69 1.73 -2.23
C ASN A 17 0.76 2.10 -1.89
N ARG A 18 1.71 1.52 -2.62
CA ARG A 18 3.13 1.81 -2.46
C ARG A 18 3.60 2.68 -3.61
N ILE A 19 4.33 3.77 -3.31
CA ILE A 19 4.96 4.59 -4.34
C ILE A 19 6.08 3.78 -5.01
N VAL A 20 6.02 3.68 -6.34
CA VAL A 20 7.08 3.06 -7.17
C VAL A 20 7.90 4.09 -7.93
N LYS A 21 7.35 5.30 -8.15
CA LYS A 21 8.06 6.40 -8.79
C LYS A 21 7.63 7.72 -8.19
N TYR A 22 8.61 8.46 -7.66
CA TYR A 22 8.42 9.83 -7.19
C TYR A 22 8.27 10.80 -8.36
N CYS A 23 7.41 11.81 -8.19
CA CYS A 23 7.33 12.92 -9.14
C CYS A 23 8.59 13.82 -9.04
N HIS A 24 8.74 14.77 -9.96
CA HIS A 24 9.89 15.69 -9.93
C HIS A 24 10.04 16.44 -8.60
N PHE A 25 8.92 16.90 -8.04
CA PHE A 25 8.88 17.66 -6.79
C PHE A 25 9.10 16.79 -5.54
N ALA A 26 8.88 15.48 -5.63
CA ALA A 26 8.89 14.56 -4.50
C ALA A 26 10.27 13.91 -4.24
N ARG A 27 11.28 14.18 -5.08
CA ARG A 27 12.56 13.46 -5.01
C ARG A 27 13.34 13.70 -3.70
N ASN A 28 13.10 14.82 -3.04
CA ASN A 28 13.83 15.23 -1.84
C ASN A 28 12.93 15.44 -0.61
N ASP A 29 11.62 15.15 -0.70
CA ASP A 29 10.67 15.37 0.38
C ASP A 29 10.02 14.03 0.80
N PRO A 30 10.44 13.44 1.94
CA PRO A 30 9.87 12.21 2.47
C PRO A 30 8.37 12.32 2.78
N PHE A 31 7.87 13.53 3.02
CA PHE A 31 6.48 13.82 3.37
C PHE A 31 5.67 14.36 2.19
N HIS A 32 6.20 14.23 0.96
CA HIS A 32 5.54 14.75 -0.22
C HIS A 32 4.14 14.14 -0.40
N GLN A 33 3.10 14.94 -0.12
CA GLN A 33 1.74 14.66 -0.54
C GLN A 33 1.59 15.04 -2.01
N CYS A 34 1.54 14.03 -2.88
CA CYS A 34 1.24 14.25 -4.29
C CYS A 34 -0.27 14.54 -4.45
N PHE A 35 -0.63 15.82 -4.52
CA PHE A 35 -2.02 16.27 -4.75
C PHE A 35 -2.50 16.10 -6.21
N GLY A 36 -1.62 15.71 -7.12
CA GLY A 36 -2.00 15.37 -8.50
C GLY A 36 -2.74 14.02 -8.58
N VAL A 37 -3.42 13.79 -9.71
CA VAL A 37 -4.12 12.52 -9.99
C VAL A 37 -3.20 11.33 -9.73
N GLN A 38 -3.64 10.40 -8.89
CA GLN A 38 -2.88 9.19 -8.58
C GLN A 38 -2.85 8.29 -9.82
N THR A 39 -1.65 7.95 -10.29
CA THR A 39 -1.47 6.97 -11.37
C THR A 39 -1.11 5.62 -10.77
N GLN A 40 -1.97 4.63 -10.97
CA GLN A 40 -1.69 3.25 -10.59
C GLN A 40 -0.99 2.55 -11.76
N ASP A 41 0.28 2.17 -11.57
CA ASP A 41 1.07 1.50 -12.62
C ASP A 41 0.70 0.01 -12.74
N ARG A 42 0.42 -0.65 -11.60
CA ARG A 42 0.09 -2.08 -11.54
C ARG A 42 -0.60 -2.48 -10.24
N GLU A 43 -1.27 -3.61 -10.27
CA GLU A 43 -1.78 -4.33 -9.09
C GLU A 43 -1.05 -5.67 -8.97
N ARG A 44 -0.70 -6.10 -7.75
CA ARG A 44 -0.17 -7.44 -7.50
C ARG A 44 -0.69 -8.00 -6.19
N VAL A 45 -0.85 -9.33 -6.16
CA VAL A 45 -1.07 -10.08 -4.92
C VAL A 45 0.28 -10.29 -4.25
N VAL A 46 0.35 -10.05 -2.94
CA VAL A 46 1.55 -10.27 -2.14
C VAL A 46 1.58 -11.71 -1.65
N GLU A 47 2.77 -12.31 -1.67
CA GLU A 47 2.99 -13.68 -1.23
C GLU A 47 2.59 -13.89 0.25
N THR A 48 2.20 -15.12 0.55
CA THR A 48 1.74 -15.59 1.87
C THR A 48 2.90 -15.52 2.88
N GLY A 49 3.10 -14.35 3.49
CA GLY A 49 4.21 -14.10 4.42
C GLY A 49 4.52 -12.61 4.61
N ALA A 50 4.12 -11.77 3.66
CA ALA A 50 4.25 -10.32 3.83
C ALA A 50 3.28 -9.79 4.89
N ARG A 51 3.79 -8.94 5.80
CA ARG A 51 2.98 -8.26 6.80
C ARG A 51 2.16 -7.16 6.15
N CYS A 52 0.86 -7.17 6.40
CA CYS A 52 -0.02 -6.08 5.98
C CYS A 52 0.28 -4.83 6.83
N PRO A 53 0.56 -3.66 6.22
CA PRO A 53 0.81 -2.43 6.97
C PRO A 53 -0.39 -1.95 7.79
N SER A 54 -1.62 -2.34 7.39
CA SER A 54 -2.86 -1.90 8.04
C SER A 54 -3.16 -2.69 9.33
N CYS A 55 -2.89 -4.00 9.35
CA CYS A 55 -3.22 -4.87 10.50
C CYS A 55 -2.01 -5.60 11.12
N GLY A 56 -0.79 -5.30 10.69
CA GLY A 56 0.46 -5.81 11.29
C GLY A 56 0.79 -7.29 11.02
N GLY A 57 -0.13 -8.07 10.46
CA GLY A 57 0.09 -9.50 10.23
C GLY A 57 -1.05 -10.21 9.50
N PRO A 58 -0.91 -11.54 9.27
CA PRO A 58 -2.01 -12.37 8.78
C PRO A 58 -3.19 -12.29 9.76
N LYS A 59 -4.43 -12.19 9.26
CA LYS A 59 -5.60 -12.22 10.14
C LYS A 59 -5.72 -13.61 10.74
N VAL A 60 -5.28 -13.77 11.98
CA VAL A 60 -5.86 -14.78 12.86
C VAL A 60 -7.22 -14.25 13.23
N ASN A 61 -8.29 -14.98 12.90
CA ASN A 61 -9.65 -14.59 13.25
C ASN A 61 -9.77 -14.59 14.78
N GLY A 62 -9.54 -13.43 15.40
CA GLY A 62 -9.93 -13.15 16.77
C GLY A 62 -11.21 -12.30 16.77
N PRO A 63 -12.14 -12.52 17.70
CA PRO A 63 -13.39 -11.76 17.75
C PRO A 63 -13.08 -10.28 17.97
N SER A 64 -13.72 -9.42 17.18
CA SER A 64 -13.75 -7.98 17.41
C SER A 64 -14.75 -7.69 18.53
N ASP A 65 -14.27 -7.38 19.73
CA ASP A 65 -15.06 -6.74 20.79
C ASP A 65 -15.15 -5.23 20.50
N ASP A 66 -16.34 -4.76 20.14
CA ASP A 66 -16.85 -3.40 20.42
C ASP A 66 -18.40 -3.47 20.55
#